data_AF-A0AAW8FX32-F1
#
_entry.id   AF-A0AAW8FX32-F1
#
_cell.length_a   1.000
_cell.length_b   1.000
_cell.length_c   1.000
_cell.angle_alpha   90.00
_cell.angle_beta   90.00
_cell.angle_gamma   90.00
#
_symmetry.space_group_name_H-M   'P 1'
#
loop_
_entity.id
_entity.type
_entity.pdbx_description
1 polymer ?
#
loop_
_entity_poly.entity_id
_entity_poly.type
_entity_poly.pdbx_seq_one_letter_code
_entity_poly.pdbx_strand_id
1 'polypeptide(L)'
;MNKHSTLEHQSFRKASKKHSGLKLIKRFFRDHDLVSAKNILSEITSSAMNRNTWIRPEPSAVLDFYLSVKSFIRGCYLLQFRHKKWMLNTPEEITSCRVLGSLSEREYAHPFRVFKNAFRDHDIQDFDRFIAEVSYFSLGVYDGQPGGNVVTPFISLNKMLDAAWVVLERVEGESGRG
;
A
#
# COMPACT_ATOMS: atom_id res chain seq x y z
N MET A 1 -28.80 -8.85 -28.55
CA MET A 1 -27.57 -8.49 -27.81
C MET A 1 -27.40 -9.43 -26.63
N ASN A 2 -26.38 -10.27 -26.66
CA ASN A 2 -26.33 -11.52 -25.89
C ASN A 2 -25.74 -11.30 -24.48
N LYS A 3 -26.52 -11.58 -23.43
CA LYS A 3 -26.12 -11.40 -22.01
C LYS A 3 -24.92 -12.27 -21.59
N HIS A 4 -24.62 -13.33 -22.34
CA HIS A 4 -23.54 -14.29 -22.03
C HIS A 4 -22.14 -13.71 -22.30
N SER A 5 -21.92 -12.94 -23.37
CA SER A 5 -20.58 -12.39 -23.67
C SER A 5 -20.15 -11.30 -22.70
N THR A 6 -21.11 -10.62 -22.06
CA THR A 6 -20.84 -9.55 -21.10
C THR A 6 -20.32 -10.08 -19.76
N LEU A 7 -20.71 -11.30 -19.37
CA LEU A 7 -20.29 -11.93 -18.11
C LEU A 7 -18.88 -12.51 -18.18
N GLU A 8 -18.48 -13.09 -19.31
CA GLU A 8 -17.14 -13.64 -19.52
C GLU A 8 -16.08 -12.54 -19.67
N HIS A 9 -16.41 -11.46 -20.37
CA HIS A 9 -15.51 -10.31 -20.49
C HIS A 9 -15.29 -9.63 -19.12
N GLN A 10 -16.31 -9.63 -18.25
CA GLN A 10 -16.18 -9.12 -16.88
C GLN A 10 -15.37 -10.05 -15.97
N SER A 11 -15.49 -11.38 -16.10
CA SER A 11 -14.73 -12.35 -15.30
C SER A 11 -13.25 -12.36 -15.67
N PHE A 12 -12.92 -12.33 -16.96
CA PHE A 12 -11.53 -12.26 -17.45
C PHE A 12 -10.85 -10.94 -17.04
N ARG A 13 -11.54 -9.80 -17.18
CA ARG A 13 -11.00 -8.49 -16.77
C ARG A 13 -10.79 -8.40 -15.25
N LYS A 14 -11.65 -9.06 -14.45
CA LYS A 14 -11.47 -9.20 -12.99
C LYS A 14 -10.31 -10.14 -12.62
N ALA A 15 -10.06 -11.20 -13.39
CA ALA A 15 -8.91 -12.10 -13.19
C ALA A 15 -7.58 -11.45 -13.60
N SER A 16 -7.50 -10.79 -14.76
CA SER A 16 -6.31 -10.08 -15.23
C SER A 16 -5.88 -8.96 -14.26
N LYS A 17 -6.85 -8.13 -13.79
CA LYS A 17 -6.60 -7.11 -12.75
C LYS A 17 -6.14 -7.69 -11.39
N LYS A 18 -6.33 -9.00 -11.17
CA LYS A 18 -5.97 -9.71 -9.92
C LYS A 18 -4.47 -9.95 -9.89
N HIS A 19 -3.99 -10.55 -10.97
CA HIS A 19 -2.58 -10.84 -11.16
C HIS A 19 -1.78 -9.55 -11.25
N SER A 20 -2.32 -8.49 -11.85
CA SER A 20 -1.62 -7.20 -11.91
C SER A 20 -1.48 -6.53 -10.55
N GLY A 21 -2.55 -6.41 -9.75
CA GLY A 21 -2.48 -5.75 -8.44
C GLY A 21 -1.55 -6.46 -7.46
N LEU A 22 -1.68 -7.78 -7.33
CA LEU A 22 -0.80 -8.58 -6.48
C LEU A 22 0.65 -8.55 -6.96
N LYS A 23 0.89 -8.57 -8.29
CA LYS A 23 2.25 -8.48 -8.86
C LYS A 23 2.93 -7.15 -8.50
N LEU A 24 2.19 -6.04 -8.49
CA LEU A 24 2.74 -4.74 -8.08
C LEU A 24 3.12 -4.74 -6.60
N ILE A 25 2.26 -5.28 -5.72
CA ILE A 25 2.54 -5.40 -4.28
C ILE A 25 3.72 -6.35 -4.02
N LYS A 26 3.75 -7.52 -4.66
CA LYS A 26 4.88 -8.47 -4.55
C LYS A 26 6.20 -7.86 -4.97
N ARG A 27 6.19 -7.11 -6.08
CA ARG A 27 7.40 -6.40 -6.53
C ARG A 27 7.86 -5.38 -5.49
N PHE A 28 6.94 -4.57 -4.97
CA PHE A 28 7.25 -3.60 -3.93
C PHE A 28 7.94 -4.27 -2.73
N PHE A 29 7.36 -5.36 -2.20
CA PHE A 29 7.91 -6.02 -1.01
C PHE A 29 9.17 -6.86 -1.24
N ARG A 30 9.49 -7.19 -2.50
CA ARG A 30 10.78 -7.78 -2.86
C ARG A 30 11.89 -6.74 -2.82
N ASP A 31 11.57 -5.51 -3.22
CA ASP A 31 12.53 -4.41 -3.33
C ASP A 31 12.63 -3.65 -1.98
N HIS A 32 11.58 -3.69 -1.13
CA HIS A 32 11.50 -3.05 0.19
C HIS A 32 10.79 -3.96 1.21
N ASP A 33 11.46 -4.49 2.22
CA ASP A 33 10.75 -5.20 3.30
C ASP A 33 9.83 -4.25 4.08
N LEU A 34 8.85 -4.80 4.81
CA LEU A 34 7.84 -3.99 5.51
C LEU A 34 8.44 -2.98 6.48
N VAL A 35 9.48 -3.35 7.21
CA VAL A 35 10.11 -2.47 8.20
C VAL A 35 10.87 -1.35 7.48
N SER A 36 11.67 -1.69 6.48
CA SER A 36 12.40 -0.72 5.66
C SER A 36 11.44 0.26 4.96
N ALA A 37 10.35 -0.23 4.37
CA ALA A 37 9.36 0.62 3.71
C ALA A 37 8.74 1.65 4.66
N LYS A 38 8.38 1.24 5.89
CA LYS A 38 7.81 2.15 6.90
C LYS A 38 8.84 3.14 7.45
N ASN A 39 10.09 2.70 7.60
CA ASN A 39 11.19 3.56 8.03
C ASN A 39 11.48 4.64 6.99
N ILE A 40 11.65 4.27 5.71
CA ILE A 40 11.90 5.22 4.62
C ILE A 40 10.72 6.19 4.51
N LEU A 41 9.47 5.70 4.55
CA LEU A 41 8.29 6.57 4.52
C LEU A 41 8.27 7.57 5.68
N SER A 42 8.64 7.13 6.89
CA SER A 42 8.69 7.99 8.08
C SER A 42 9.82 9.01 8.00
N GLU A 43 10.98 8.61 7.47
CA GLU A 43 12.15 9.47 7.27
C GLU A 43 11.83 10.57 6.27
N ILE A 44 11.40 10.23 5.05
CA ILE A 44 11.07 11.24 4.02
C ILE A 44 9.97 12.19 4.48
N THR A 45 8.95 11.67 5.20
CA THR A 45 7.87 12.50 5.73
C THR A 45 8.37 13.44 6.82
N SER A 46 9.19 12.94 7.75
CA SER A 46 9.77 13.76 8.83
C SER A 46 10.73 14.82 8.31
N SER A 47 11.57 14.48 7.33
CA SER A 47 12.47 15.44 6.66
C SER A 47 11.70 16.51 5.88
N ALA A 48 10.60 16.15 5.22
CA ALA A 48 9.74 17.10 4.54
C ALA A 48 9.06 18.10 5.50
N MET A 49 8.68 17.64 6.69
CA MET A 49 8.02 18.48 7.71
C MET A 49 9.02 19.29 8.55
N ASN A 50 10.21 18.73 8.80
CA ASN A 50 11.23 19.34 9.64
C ASN A 50 12.58 19.41 8.91
N ARG A 51 12.81 20.55 8.26
CA ARG A 51 14.05 20.85 7.52
C ARG A 51 15.30 20.94 8.39
N ASN A 52 15.17 20.95 9.73
CA ASN A 52 16.31 20.91 10.64
C ASN A 52 16.86 19.49 10.88
N THR A 53 16.34 18.48 10.17
CA THR A 53 16.96 17.15 10.18
C THR A 53 18.34 17.24 9.51
N TRP A 54 19.39 16.95 10.29
CA TRP A 54 20.80 17.14 9.91
C TRP A 54 21.24 16.23 8.74
N ILE A 55 20.42 15.22 8.39
CA ILE A 55 20.71 14.23 7.36
C ILE A 55 19.62 14.35 6.29
N ARG A 56 20.00 14.77 5.09
CA ARG A 56 19.13 14.67 3.92
C ARG A 56 19.19 13.24 3.37
N PRO A 57 18.04 12.62 3.07
CA PRO A 57 18.03 11.32 2.41
C PRO A 57 18.77 11.37 1.07
N GLU A 58 19.37 10.26 0.66
CA GLU A 58 20.06 10.15 -0.62
C GLU A 58 19.05 10.33 -1.78
N PRO A 59 19.31 11.23 -2.76
CA PRO A 59 18.33 11.55 -3.78
C PRO A 59 17.82 10.40 -4.64
N SER A 60 18.69 9.48 -5.05
CA SER A 60 18.29 8.35 -5.87
C SER A 60 17.38 7.38 -5.11
N ALA A 61 17.67 7.12 -3.83
CA ALA A 61 16.86 6.30 -2.94
C ALA A 61 15.46 6.89 -2.72
N VAL A 62 15.35 8.22 -2.55
CA VAL A 62 14.03 8.88 -2.43
C VAL A 62 13.23 8.75 -3.71
N LEU A 63 13.84 8.95 -4.88
CA LEU A 63 13.16 8.85 -6.17
C LEU A 63 12.74 7.41 -6.49
N ASP A 64 13.60 6.43 -6.20
CA ASP A 64 13.29 5.01 -6.36
C ASP A 64 12.17 4.58 -5.43
N PHE A 65 12.19 5.05 -4.18
CA PHE A 65 11.11 4.80 -3.23
C PHE A 65 9.80 5.47 -3.66
N TYR A 66 9.83 6.72 -4.13
CA TYR A 66 8.67 7.43 -4.69
C TYR A 66 7.99 6.63 -5.80
N LEU A 67 8.77 6.15 -6.78
CA LEU A 67 8.24 5.35 -7.89
C LEU A 67 7.68 4.01 -7.41
N SER A 68 8.38 3.36 -6.48
CA SER A 68 7.96 2.10 -5.87
C SER A 68 6.64 2.24 -5.12
N VAL A 69 6.49 3.29 -4.31
CA VAL A 69 5.26 3.58 -3.55
C VAL A 69 4.10 3.92 -4.48
N LYS A 70 4.30 4.67 -5.56
CA LYS A 70 3.23 4.91 -6.55
C LYS A 70 2.74 3.63 -7.21
N SER A 71 3.67 2.73 -7.53
CA SER A 71 3.34 1.39 -8.04
C SER A 71 2.55 0.58 -7.00
N PHE A 72 2.97 0.64 -5.73
CA PHE A 72 2.29 -0.01 -4.60
C PHE A 72 0.86 0.51 -4.41
N ILE A 73 0.66 1.84 -4.36
CA ILE A 73 -0.66 2.48 -4.23
C ILE A 73 -1.60 1.99 -5.34
N ARG A 74 -1.13 1.93 -6.59
CA ARG A 74 -1.89 1.38 -7.72
C ARG A 74 -2.24 -0.10 -7.51
N GLY A 75 -1.31 -0.88 -6.95
CA GLY A 75 -1.54 -2.27 -6.55
C GLY A 75 -2.68 -2.40 -5.55
N CYS A 76 -2.64 -1.64 -4.45
CA CYS A 76 -3.70 -1.59 -3.45
C CYS A 76 -5.03 -1.11 -4.03
N TYR A 77 -5.01 -0.09 -4.90
CA TYR A 77 -6.19 0.44 -5.57
C TYR A 77 -6.88 -0.63 -6.42
N LEU A 78 -6.12 -1.47 -7.13
CA LEU A 78 -6.69 -2.59 -7.89
C LEU A 78 -7.26 -3.69 -6.97
N LEU A 79 -6.65 -3.90 -5.82
CA LEU A 79 -7.08 -4.91 -4.84
C LEU A 79 -8.27 -4.47 -3.98
N GLN A 80 -8.56 -3.17 -3.87
CA GLN A 80 -9.70 -2.68 -3.08
C GLN A 80 -11.06 -3.22 -3.59
N PHE A 81 -11.16 -3.49 -4.90
CA PHE A 81 -12.37 -3.97 -5.55
C PHE A 81 -12.60 -5.48 -5.36
N ARG A 82 -11.75 -6.14 -4.57
CA ARG A 82 -11.87 -7.56 -4.27
C ARG A 82 -12.95 -7.78 -3.22
N HIS A 83 -13.84 -8.72 -3.50
CA HIS A 83 -14.90 -9.15 -2.59
C HIS A 83 -14.57 -10.48 -1.91
N LYS A 84 -15.33 -10.75 -0.83
CA LYS A 84 -15.36 -11.89 0.13
C LYS A 84 -14.90 -13.29 -0.34
N LYS A 85 -14.75 -13.60 -1.63
CA LYS A 85 -14.25 -14.91 -2.11
C LYS A 85 -12.78 -15.16 -1.83
N TRP A 86 -12.00 -14.13 -1.52
CA TRP A 86 -10.66 -14.26 -0.93
C TRP A 86 -10.75 -14.25 0.60
N MET A 87 -11.62 -15.10 1.16
CA MET A 87 -11.47 -15.57 2.53
C MET A 87 -10.21 -16.44 2.54
N LEU A 88 -9.06 -15.77 2.42
CA LEU A 88 -7.77 -16.30 2.79
C LEU A 88 -7.99 -16.90 4.17
N ASN A 89 -7.76 -18.20 4.33
CA ASN A 89 -8.05 -18.92 5.57
C ASN A 89 -7.58 -18.06 6.74
N THR A 90 -8.52 -17.48 7.49
CA THR A 90 -8.19 -16.72 8.70
C THR A 90 -7.44 -17.71 9.58
N PRO A 91 -6.18 -17.43 9.97
CA PRO A 91 -5.49 -18.32 10.89
C PRO A 91 -6.39 -18.51 12.12
N GLU A 92 -6.66 -19.77 12.45
CA GLU A 92 -7.60 -20.18 13.51
C GLU A 92 -7.17 -19.66 14.90
N GLU A 93 -5.92 -19.21 14.98
CA GLU A 93 -5.29 -18.62 16.15
C GLU A 93 -4.65 -17.28 15.77
N ILE A 94 -5.22 -16.18 16.28
CA ILE A 94 -4.55 -14.86 16.38
C ILE A 94 -3.35 -14.96 17.36
N THR A 95 -3.24 -16.07 18.09
CA THR A 95 -2.25 -16.39 19.11
C THR A 95 -0.94 -16.92 18.52
N SER A 96 -0.19 -16.08 17.81
CA SER A 96 1.25 -16.28 17.66
C SER A 96 1.93 -15.03 17.09
N CYS A 97 2.23 -14.07 17.95
CA CYS A 97 3.37 -13.14 17.85
C CYS A 97 3.58 -12.29 16.56
N ARG A 98 2.64 -12.24 15.61
CA ARG A 98 2.75 -11.32 14.46
C ARG A 98 2.16 -9.98 14.82
N VAL A 99 3.04 -9.01 15.06
CA VAL A 99 2.72 -7.59 15.27
C VAL A 99 1.63 -7.17 14.29
N LEU A 100 0.42 -6.89 14.80
CA LEU A 100 -0.72 -6.38 14.02
C LEU A 100 -0.39 -5.06 13.30
N GLY A 101 0.78 -4.47 13.59
CA GLY A 101 1.22 -3.19 13.06
C GLY A 101 0.24 -2.13 13.49
N SER A 102 -0.26 -1.38 12.51
CA SER A 102 -1.32 -0.39 12.69
C SER A 102 -2.74 -0.94 12.46
N LEU A 103 -2.91 -2.24 12.21
CA LEU A 103 -4.20 -2.86 11.93
C LEU A 103 -4.97 -3.18 13.23
N SER A 104 -6.28 -2.96 13.21
CA SER A 104 -7.17 -3.61 14.18
C SER A 104 -7.33 -5.10 13.84
N GLU A 105 -7.80 -5.91 14.79
CA GLU A 105 -8.10 -7.33 14.57
C GLU A 105 -9.06 -7.56 13.38
N ARG A 106 -10.08 -6.69 13.24
CA ARG A 106 -11.05 -6.74 12.13
C ARG A 106 -10.38 -6.46 10.78
N GLU A 107 -9.40 -5.57 10.76
CA GLU A 107 -8.66 -5.21 9.56
C GLU A 107 -7.61 -6.27 9.23
N TYR A 108 -6.97 -6.86 10.24
CA TYR A 108 -6.13 -8.03 10.06
C TYR A 108 -6.94 -9.18 9.46
N ALA A 109 -8.12 -9.50 10.00
CA ALA A 109 -9.01 -10.52 9.43
C ALA A 109 -9.42 -10.18 7.98
N HIS A 110 -9.63 -8.91 7.66
CA HIS A 110 -10.13 -8.44 6.37
C HIS A 110 -9.26 -7.35 5.74
N PRO A 111 -8.03 -7.65 5.29
CA PRO A 111 -7.05 -6.64 4.90
C PRO A 111 -7.47 -5.83 3.66
N PHE A 112 -8.26 -6.41 2.75
CA PHE A 112 -8.82 -5.67 1.60
C PHE A 112 -9.73 -4.51 1.99
N ARG A 113 -10.36 -4.56 3.19
CA ARG A 113 -11.18 -3.45 3.69
C ARG A 113 -10.32 -2.23 4.02
N VAL A 114 -9.06 -2.42 4.39
CA VAL A 114 -8.12 -1.32 4.65
C VAL A 114 -7.91 -0.51 3.37
N PHE A 115 -7.65 -1.16 2.24
CA PHE A 115 -7.54 -0.47 0.94
C PHE A 115 -8.84 0.25 0.60
N LYS A 116 -9.98 -0.43 0.73
CA LYS A 116 -11.29 0.17 0.41
C LYS A 116 -11.60 1.40 1.27
N ASN A 117 -11.26 1.36 2.56
CA ASN A 117 -11.47 2.50 3.45
C ASN A 117 -10.50 3.64 3.09
N ALA A 118 -9.23 3.34 2.88
CA ALA A 118 -8.23 4.33 2.49
C ALA A 118 -8.63 5.08 1.21
N PHE A 119 -9.11 4.36 0.18
CA PHE A 119 -9.54 4.97 -1.09
C PHE A 119 -10.96 5.56 -1.08
N ARG A 120 -11.71 5.37 0.02
CA ARG A 120 -12.97 6.08 0.26
C ARG A 120 -12.70 7.42 0.94
N ASP A 121 -11.74 7.44 1.86
CA ASP A 121 -11.41 8.61 2.66
C ASP A 121 -10.41 9.54 1.92
N HIS A 122 -9.67 8.99 0.95
CA HIS A 122 -8.74 9.70 0.07
C HIS A 122 -8.86 9.22 -1.38
N ASP A 123 -8.82 10.12 -2.36
CA ASP A 123 -8.66 9.71 -3.76
C ASP A 123 -7.23 9.19 -3.99
N ILE A 124 -7.04 8.35 -5.01
CA ILE A 124 -5.70 7.92 -5.44
C ILE A 124 -4.78 9.11 -5.73
N GLN A 125 -5.35 10.22 -6.22
CA GLN A 125 -4.63 11.47 -6.47
C GLN A 125 -4.13 12.13 -5.19
N ASP A 126 -4.83 11.97 -4.06
CA ASP A 126 -4.38 12.51 -2.78
C ASP A 126 -3.13 11.78 -2.29
N PHE A 127 -3.06 10.46 -2.49
CA PHE A 127 -1.85 9.69 -2.21
C PHE A 127 -0.69 10.03 -3.16
N ASP A 128 -0.98 10.17 -4.47
CA ASP A 128 0.02 10.57 -5.46
C ASP A 128 0.60 11.96 -5.16
N ARG A 129 -0.25 12.90 -4.73
CA ARG A 129 0.17 14.25 -4.29
C ARG A 129 0.97 14.17 -2.99
N PHE A 130 0.48 13.45 -1.99
CA PHE A 130 1.17 13.26 -0.71
C PHE A 130 2.59 12.73 -0.91
N ILE A 131 2.75 11.62 -1.66
CA ILE A 131 4.08 11.02 -1.84
C ILE A 131 5.00 11.92 -2.66
N ALA A 132 4.47 12.66 -3.64
CA ALA A 132 5.24 13.64 -4.38
C ALA A 132 5.72 14.78 -3.48
N GLU A 133 4.83 15.36 -2.68
CA GLU A 133 5.16 16.45 -1.77
C GLU A 133 6.25 16.01 -0.78
N VAL A 134 6.04 14.92 -0.03
CA VAL A 134 7.05 14.49 0.96
C VAL A 134 8.39 14.14 0.31
N SER A 135 8.41 13.54 -0.88
CA SER A 135 9.66 13.26 -1.60
C SER A 135 10.36 14.54 -2.08
N TYR A 136 9.66 15.49 -2.70
CA TYR A 136 10.31 16.71 -3.20
C TYR A 136 10.75 17.65 -2.07
N PHE A 137 9.96 17.74 -1.00
CA PHE A 137 10.32 18.53 0.18
C PHE A 137 11.47 17.88 0.96
N SER A 138 11.55 16.54 1.07
CA SER A 138 12.68 15.87 1.73
C SER A 138 14.00 16.07 0.98
N LEU A 139 13.95 16.22 -0.34
CA LEU A 139 15.10 16.56 -1.17
C LEU A 139 15.48 18.05 -1.09
N GLY A 140 14.59 18.89 -0.55
CA GLY A 140 14.73 20.34 -0.49
C GLY A 140 14.70 21.02 -1.85
N VAL A 141 13.90 20.48 -2.79
CA VAL A 141 13.67 21.06 -4.12
C VAL A 141 12.81 22.33 -4.03
N TYR A 142 11.90 22.37 -3.06
CA TYR A 142 11.02 23.53 -2.81
C TYR A 142 11.42 24.23 -1.52
N ASP A 143 11.03 25.49 -1.37
CA ASP A 143 11.06 26.25 -0.11
C ASP A 143 9.68 26.28 0.56
N GLY A 144 9.62 26.19 1.89
CA GLY A 144 8.37 26.10 2.68
C GLY A 144 8.02 24.71 3.25
N GLN A 145 6.73 24.46 3.47
CA GLN A 145 6.21 23.19 3.97
C GLN A 145 5.21 22.60 2.95
N PRO A 146 4.98 21.27 2.95
CA PRO A 146 3.90 20.66 2.17
C PRO A 146 2.57 21.41 2.39
N GLY A 147 1.91 21.79 1.29
CA GLY A 147 0.74 22.68 1.33
C GLY A 147 -0.57 22.02 1.76
N GLY A 148 -0.56 20.71 2.07
CA GLY A 148 -1.75 19.92 2.36
C GLY A 148 -1.66 19.06 3.63
N ASN A 149 -2.73 18.29 3.88
CA ASN A 149 -2.76 17.32 4.97
C ASN A 149 -1.83 16.14 4.68
N VAL A 150 -0.64 16.15 5.29
CA VAL A 150 0.38 15.09 5.18
C VAL A 150 0.06 13.92 6.12
N VAL A 151 -0.58 14.19 7.26
CA VAL A 151 -0.75 13.23 8.36
C VAL A 151 -1.72 12.11 7.98
N THR A 152 -2.90 12.44 7.45
CA THR A 152 -3.93 11.42 7.19
C THR A 152 -3.52 10.46 6.06
N PRO A 153 -2.97 10.92 4.92
CA PRO A 153 -2.42 10.03 3.90
C PRO A 153 -1.24 9.20 4.41
N PHE A 154 -0.36 9.76 5.26
CA PHE A 154 0.73 9.01 5.89
C PHE A 154 0.23 7.85 6.76
N ILE A 155 -0.75 8.10 7.63
CA ILE A 155 -1.38 7.07 8.47
C ILE A 155 -2.05 6.00 7.61
N SER A 156 -2.84 6.42 6.62
CA SER A 156 -3.53 5.49 5.72
C SER A 156 -2.54 4.63 4.93
N LEU A 157 -1.45 5.21 4.41
CA LEU A 157 -0.45 4.48 3.65
C LEU A 157 0.31 3.48 4.52
N ASN A 158 0.69 3.85 5.75
CA ASN A 158 1.27 2.90 6.72
C ASN A 158 0.35 1.71 6.98
N LYS A 159 -0.95 1.99 7.14
CA LYS A 159 -1.96 0.94 7.34
C LYS A 159 -2.13 0.04 6.13
N MET A 160 -2.06 0.62 4.93
CA MET A 160 -2.07 -0.13 3.68
C MET A 160 -0.83 -1.03 3.54
N LEU A 161 0.36 -0.60 3.97
CA LEU A 161 1.57 -1.44 3.99
C LEU A 161 1.37 -2.68 4.87
N ASP A 162 0.89 -2.49 6.11
CA ASP A 162 0.61 -3.60 7.02
C ASP A 162 -0.43 -4.57 6.42
N ALA A 163 -1.53 -4.04 5.87
CA ALA A 163 -2.58 -4.85 5.25
C ALA A 163 -2.09 -5.61 4.01
N ALA A 164 -1.24 -4.99 3.19
CA ALA A 164 -0.69 -5.60 2.00
C ALA A 164 0.28 -6.73 2.32
N TRP A 165 1.08 -6.58 3.39
CA TRP A 165 1.92 -7.64 3.90
C TRP A 165 1.10 -8.87 4.32
N VAL A 166 0.03 -8.67 5.09
CA VAL A 166 -0.90 -9.76 5.47
C VAL A 166 -1.51 -10.45 4.25
N VAL A 167 -1.86 -9.69 3.21
CA VAL A 167 -2.36 -10.27 1.95
C VAL A 167 -1.28 -11.16 1.31
N LEU A 168 -0.03 -10.71 1.26
CA LEU A 168 1.05 -11.51 0.68
C LEU A 168 1.28 -12.81 1.44
N GLU A 169 1.43 -12.74 2.76
CA GLU A 169 1.69 -13.90 3.62
C GLU A 169 0.63 -14.99 3.45
N ARG A 170 -0.63 -14.58 3.34
CA ARG A 170 -1.75 -15.51 3.17
C ARG A 170 -1.80 -16.14 1.78
N VAL A 171 -1.46 -15.40 0.73
CA VAL A 171 -1.43 -15.93 -0.64
C VAL A 171 -0.26 -16.89 -0.84
N GLU A 172 0.87 -16.62 -0.19
CA GLU A 172 2.04 -17.49 -0.25
C GLU A 172 1.85 -18.75 0.58
N GLY A 173 1.19 -18.64 1.74
CA GLY A 173 0.78 -19.80 2.54
C GLY A 173 -0.22 -20.75 1.85
N GLU A 174 -1.05 -20.24 0.94
CA GLU A 174 -1.96 -21.06 0.11
C GLU A 174 -1.22 -21.78 -1.04
N SER A 175 -0.17 -21.18 -1.60
CA SER A 175 0.57 -21.75 -2.74
C SER A 175 1.48 -22.92 -2.36
N GLY A 176 1.86 -23.04 -1.08
CA GLY A 176 2.66 -24.16 -0.55
C GLY A 176 1.86 -25.38 -0.09
N ARG A 177 0.54 -25.40 -0.28
CA ARG A 177 -0.36 -26.52 0.10
C ARG A 177 -1.04 -27.19 -1.10
N GLY A 178 -0.55 -26.93 -2.33
CA GLY A 178 -1.09 -27.47 -3.58
C GLY A 178 -0.17 -28.52 -4.19
#